data_AF-W1V5R5-F1
#
_entry.id   AF-W1V5R5-F1
#
_cell.length_a   1.000
_cell.length_b   1.000
_cell.length_c   1.000
_cell.angle_alpha   90.00
_cell.angle_beta   90.00
_cell.angle_gamma   90.00
#
_symmetry.space_group_name_H-M   'P 1'
#
loop_
_entity.id
_entity.type
_entity.pdbx_description
1 polymer ?
#
loop_
_entity_poly.entity_id
_entity_poly.type
_entity_poly.pdbx_seq_one_letter_code
_entity_poly.pdbx_strand_id
1 'polypeptide(L)'
;LSASLIDPFHDTTAGGAFPGGDSFIVYPGDGGIPLESIRYRVLANAMNDLKAMALLESLRGRAAVLQLIDPDGSLTFDHFNYDADEYRRMRERINAAITSD
;
A
#
# COMPACT_ATOMS: atom_id res chain seq x y z
N LEU A 1 22.89 -1.92 16.97
CA LEU A 1 24.17 -2.35 16.34
C LEU A 1 23.88 -3.63 15.58
N SER A 2 24.42 -3.78 14.36
CA SER A 2 24.29 -5.03 13.58
C SER A 2 25.11 -6.15 14.22
N ALA A 3 24.58 -7.39 14.25
CA ALA A 3 25.25 -8.55 14.85
C ALA A 3 26.23 -9.24 13.87
N SER A 4 25.93 -9.21 12.57
CA SER A 4 26.75 -9.80 11.51
C SER A 4 26.41 -9.15 10.16
N LEU A 5 27.19 -9.45 9.13
CA LEU A 5 26.86 -9.11 7.74
C LEU A 5 25.84 -10.12 7.21
N ILE A 6 24.80 -9.62 6.54
CA ILE A 6 23.82 -10.43 5.82
C ILE A 6 23.72 -9.90 4.38
N ASP A 7 23.43 -10.79 3.44
CA ASP A 7 23.05 -10.41 2.08
C ASP A 7 21.52 -10.41 1.98
N PRO A 8 20.86 -9.23 1.91
CA PRO A 8 19.40 -9.16 1.88
C PRO A 8 18.79 -9.76 0.61
N PHE A 9 19.57 -9.94 -0.47
CA PHE A 9 19.11 -10.63 -1.67
C PHE A 9 19.03 -12.15 -1.48
N HIS A 10 19.74 -12.69 -0.49
CA HIS A 10 19.77 -14.10 -0.18
C HIS A 10 18.98 -14.45 1.09
N ASP A 11 19.10 -13.63 2.14
CA ASP A 11 18.37 -13.78 3.41
C ASP A 11 17.49 -12.56 3.69
N THR A 12 16.18 -12.76 3.59
CA THR A 12 15.18 -11.72 3.88
C THR A 12 14.68 -11.74 5.33
N THR A 13 15.11 -12.70 6.14
CA THR A 13 14.57 -12.96 7.49
C THR A 13 15.30 -12.22 8.60
N ALA A 14 16.35 -11.46 8.25
CA ALA A 14 17.30 -10.87 9.19
C ALA A 14 17.85 -11.92 10.17
N GLY A 15 18.39 -13.02 9.63
CA GLY A 15 18.94 -14.10 10.44
C GLY A 15 17.88 -14.86 11.25
N GLY A 16 16.65 -14.95 10.74
CA GLY A 16 15.54 -15.69 11.36
C GLY A 16 14.84 -14.97 12.52
N ALA A 17 15.19 -13.71 12.80
CA ALA A 17 14.55 -12.93 13.85
C ALA A 17 13.11 -12.51 13.49
N PHE A 18 12.80 -12.43 12.19
CA PHE A 18 11.50 -12.01 11.67
C PHE A 18 11.05 -12.87 10.49
N PRO A 19 9.74 -12.88 10.16
CA PRO A 19 9.28 -13.36 8.86
C PRO A 19 10.03 -12.66 7.71
N GLY A 20 10.20 -13.38 6.60
CA GLY A 20 10.93 -12.87 5.43
C GLY A 20 10.39 -11.52 4.95
N GLY A 21 11.28 -10.53 4.92
CA GLY A 21 11.01 -9.17 4.44
C GLY A 21 10.42 -8.22 5.47
N ASP A 22 10.15 -8.64 6.70
CA ASP A 22 9.56 -7.75 7.72
C ASP A 22 10.53 -6.62 8.13
N SER A 23 11.82 -6.94 8.21
CA SER A 23 12.87 -6.01 8.65
C SER A 23 13.20 -4.89 7.64
N PHE A 24 12.77 -5.01 6.38
CA PHE A 24 13.02 -3.99 5.33
C PHE A 24 12.02 -4.06 4.17
N ILE A 25 11.74 -2.92 3.53
CA ILE A 25 10.84 -2.82 2.36
C ILE A 25 11.56 -2.45 1.05
N VAL A 26 12.86 -2.13 1.10
CA VAL A 26 13.71 -1.81 -0.07
C VAL A 26 14.99 -2.63 0.00
N TYR A 27 15.64 -2.84 -1.16
CA TYR A 27 16.90 -3.57 -1.26
C TYR A 27 18.07 -2.61 -1.52
N PRO A 28 19.31 -2.97 -1.14
CA PRO A 28 20.48 -2.14 -1.43
C PRO A 28 20.82 -2.22 -2.92
N GLY A 29 20.66 -1.11 -3.65
CA GLY A 29 21.10 -1.02 -5.05
C GLY A 29 22.45 -0.34 -5.20
N ASP A 30 22.87 -0.24 -6.46
CA ASP A 30 24.17 0.31 -6.83
C ASP A 30 24.35 1.76 -6.35
N GLY A 31 25.55 2.08 -5.89
CA GLY A 31 25.87 3.42 -5.41
C GLY A 31 25.08 3.88 -4.18
N GLY A 32 24.45 2.95 -3.44
CA GLY A 32 23.61 3.27 -2.30
C GLY A 32 22.20 3.73 -2.68
N ILE A 33 21.81 3.60 -3.94
CA ILE A 33 20.46 3.90 -4.41
C ILE A 33 19.56 2.71 -4.04
N PRO A 34 18.47 2.89 -3.28
CA PRO A 34 17.60 1.78 -2.90
C PRO A 34 16.85 1.22 -4.11
N LEU A 35 16.80 -0.10 -4.25
CA LEU A 35 15.93 -0.78 -5.21
C LEU A 35 14.55 -0.99 -4.59
N GLU A 36 13.53 -0.63 -5.36
CA GLU A 36 12.13 -0.79 -4.95
C GLU A 36 11.72 -2.26 -4.92
N SER A 37 11.18 -2.72 -3.79
CA SER A 37 10.48 -3.99 -3.76
C SER A 37 9.05 -3.85 -4.31
N ILE A 38 8.42 -4.98 -4.63
CA ILE A 38 6.98 -5.01 -4.96
C ILE A 38 6.14 -4.43 -3.82
N ARG A 39 6.47 -4.76 -2.56
CA ARG A 39 5.75 -4.27 -1.37
C ARG A 39 5.86 -2.75 -1.24
N TYR A 40 7.04 -2.18 -1.53
CA TYR A 40 7.21 -0.72 -1.57
C TYR A 40 6.33 -0.07 -2.63
N ARG A 41 6.32 -0.62 -3.85
CA ARG A 41 5.49 -0.08 -4.95
C ARG A 41 4.00 -0.14 -4.64
N VAL A 42 3.53 -1.24 -4.03
CA VAL A 42 2.14 -1.38 -3.59
C VAL A 42 1.81 -0.40 -2.46
N LEU A 43 2.69 -0.21 -1.48
CA LEU A 43 2.51 0.79 -0.43
C LEU A 43 2.44 2.21 -1.00
N ALA A 44 3.35 2.56 -1.92
CA ALA A 44 3.35 3.86 -2.58
C ALA A 44 2.05 4.11 -3.36
N ASN A 45 1.53 3.07 -4.03
CA ASN A 45 0.23 3.10 -4.68
C ASN A 45 -0.91 3.36 -3.68
N ALA A 46 -0.93 2.66 -2.54
CA ALA A 46 -1.94 2.85 -1.51
C ALA A 46 -1.89 4.27 -0.90
N MET A 47 -0.70 4.85 -0.74
CA MET A 47 -0.56 6.25 -0.29
C MET A 47 -1.13 7.24 -1.29
N ASN A 48 -1.07 6.96 -2.59
CA ASN A 48 -1.72 7.78 -3.61
C ASN A 48 -3.25 7.62 -3.59
N ASP A 49 -3.76 6.40 -3.36
CA ASP A 49 -5.19 6.17 -3.18
C ASP A 49 -5.73 6.92 -1.96
N LEU A 50 -5.00 6.92 -0.85
CA LEU A 50 -5.35 7.70 0.34
C LEU A 50 -5.46 9.20 0.05
N LYS A 51 -4.54 9.75 -0.75
CA LYS A 51 -4.60 11.16 -1.15
C LYS A 51 -5.81 11.44 -2.05
N ALA A 52 -6.14 10.54 -2.97
CA ALA A 52 -7.33 10.67 -3.81
C ALA A 52 -8.61 10.62 -2.96
N MET A 53 -8.69 9.70 -1.99
CA MET A 53 -9.80 9.65 -1.03
C MET A 53 -9.90 10.93 -0.19
N ALA A 54 -8.78 11.47 0.29
CA ALA A 54 -8.76 12.72 1.04
C ALA A 54 -9.21 13.92 0.20
N LEU A 55 -8.85 13.94 -1.10
CA LEU A 55 -9.35 14.94 -2.03
C LEU A 55 -10.86 14.79 -2.27
N LEU A 56 -11.34 13.57 -2.47
CA LEU A 56 -12.78 13.34 -2.62
C LEU A 56 -13.55 13.71 -1.34
N GLU A 57 -13.00 13.43 -0.17
CA GLU A 57 -13.57 13.83 1.12
C GLU A 57 -13.68 15.35 1.24
N SER A 58 -12.69 16.11 0.77
CA SER A 58 -12.76 17.58 0.81
C SER A 58 -13.78 18.18 -0.16
N LEU A 59 -14.06 17.49 -1.27
CA LEU A 59 -15.04 17.92 -2.29
C LEU A 59 -16.48 17.50 -1.97
N ARG A 60 -16.67 16.30 -1.40
CA ARG A 60 -17.98 15.62 -1.28
C ARG A 60 -18.32 15.14 0.13
N GLY A 61 -17.39 15.29 1.07
CA GLY A 61 -17.53 14.83 2.44
C GLY A 61 -17.23 13.34 2.64
N ARG A 62 -17.03 12.97 3.90
CA ARG A 62 -16.64 11.62 4.33
C ARG A 62 -17.61 10.53 3.90
N ALA A 63 -18.91 10.81 3.99
CA ALA A 63 -19.96 9.83 3.67
C ALA A 63 -19.88 9.35 2.21
N ALA A 64 -19.56 10.25 1.27
CA ALA A 64 -19.39 9.89 -0.14
C ALA A 64 -18.21 8.94 -0.36
N VAL A 65 -17.11 9.15 0.36
CA VAL A 65 -15.93 8.26 0.31
C VAL A 65 -16.27 6.89 0.89
N LEU A 66 -16.87 6.84 2.08
CA LEU A 66 -17.24 5.58 2.74
C LEU A 66 -18.22 4.76 1.89
N GLN A 67 -19.20 5.41 1.28
CA GLN A 67 -20.15 4.72 0.39
C GLN A 67 -19.47 4.09 -0.85
N LEU A 68 -18.31 4.61 -1.27
CA LEU A 68 -17.54 4.01 -2.36
C LEU A 68 -16.69 2.85 -1.89
N ILE A 69 -15.92 3.03 -0.81
CA ILE A 69 -14.86 2.10 -0.39
C ILE A 69 -15.33 0.98 0.54
N ASP A 70 -16.41 1.21 1.27
CA ASP A 70 -16.94 0.29 2.29
C ASP A 70 -18.46 0.48 2.43
N PRO A 71 -19.25 0.18 1.37
CA PRO A 71 -20.68 0.49 1.32
C PRO A 71 -21.53 -0.27 2.34
N ASP A 72 -21.06 -1.42 2.82
CA ASP A 72 -21.73 -2.24 3.82
C ASP A 72 -21.09 -2.15 5.22
N GLY A 73 -20.02 -1.36 5.37
CA GLY A 73 -19.33 -1.17 6.65
C GLY A 73 -18.58 -2.40 7.14
N SER A 74 -18.25 -3.33 6.25
CA SER A 74 -17.64 -4.61 6.60
C SER A 74 -16.12 -4.59 6.57
N LEU A 75 -15.49 -3.57 5.97
CA LEU A 75 -14.04 -3.51 5.79
C LEU A 75 -13.29 -3.45 7.13
N THR A 76 -12.52 -4.48 7.44
CA THR A 76 -11.66 -4.59 8.63
C THR A 76 -10.29 -5.19 8.26
N PHE A 77 -9.37 -5.28 9.23
CA PHE A 77 -8.05 -5.89 9.02
C PHE A 77 -8.10 -7.38 8.65
N ASP A 78 -9.16 -8.08 9.04
CA ASP A 78 -9.41 -9.49 8.78
C ASP A 78 -10.56 -9.74 7.79
N HIS A 79 -11.24 -8.68 7.34
CA HIS A 79 -12.29 -8.72 6.34
C HIS A 79 -12.01 -7.69 5.24
N PHE A 80 -11.31 -8.14 4.19
CA PHE A 80 -10.92 -7.33 3.05
C PHE A 80 -11.01 -8.16 1.76
N ASN A 81 -10.93 -7.48 0.61
CA ASN A 81 -11.02 -8.15 -0.69
C ASN A 81 -9.66 -8.71 -1.14
N TYR A 82 -9.63 -9.99 -1.52
CA TYR A 82 -8.46 -10.69 -2.08
C TYR A 82 -8.33 -10.55 -3.60
N ASP A 83 -9.33 -9.98 -4.29
CA ASP A 83 -9.27 -9.70 -5.71
C ASP A 83 -8.25 -8.58 -5.99
N ALA A 84 -7.19 -8.94 -6.71
CA ALA A 84 -6.11 -8.04 -7.08
C ALA A 84 -6.59 -6.85 -7.93
N ASP A 85 -7.68 -6.99 -8.69
CA ASP A 85 -8.22 -5.92 -9.53
C ASP A 85 -9.20 -5.00 -8.78
N GLU A 86 -9.71 -5.39 -7.61
CA GLU A 86 -10.71 -4.57 -6.89
C GLU A 86 -10.15 -3.20 -6.51
N TYR A 87 -8.94 -3.16 -5.97
CA TYR A 87 -8.29 -1.90 -5.58
C TYR A 87 -8.05 -0.98 -6.79
N ARG A 88 -7.77 -1.55 -7.98
CA ARG A 88 -7.64 -0.78 -9.22
C ARG A 88 -8.98 -0.20 -9.65
N ARG A 89 -10.05 -1.00 -9.65
CA ARG A 89 -11.40 -0.52 -9.97
C ARG A 89 -11.88 0.54 -8.97
N MET A 90 -11.56 0.37 -7.69
CA MET A 90 -11.87 1.35 -6.63
C MET A 90 -11.20 2.69 -6.92
N ARG A 91 -9.91 2.68 -7.26
CA ARG A 91 -9.17 3.87 -7.68
C ARG A 91 -9.83 4.57 -8.87
N GLU A 92 -10.23 3.82 -9.89
CA GLU A 92 -10.92 4.38 -11.07
C GLU A 92 -12.25 5.04 -10.68
N ARG A 93 -13.04 4.41 -9.79
CA ARG A 93 -14.29 4.97 -9.25
C ARG A 93 -14.05 6.26 -8.45
N ILE A 94 -13.03 6.29 -7.60
CA ILE A 94 -12.65 7.49 -6.83
C ILE A 94 -12.26 8.63 -7.78
N ASN A 95 -11.40 8.36 -8.77
CA ASN A 95 -10.98 9.36 -9.75
C ASN A 95 -12.14 9.89 -10.59
N ALA A 96 -13.07 9.03 -10.99
CA ALA A 96 -14.29 9.45 -11.66
C ALA A 96 -15.14 10.37 -10.76
N ALA A 97 -15.29 10.04 -9.47
CA ALA A 97 -16.03 10.86 -8.51
C ALA A 97 -15.40 12.23 -8.24
N ILE A 98 -14.08 12.34 -8.34
CA ILE A 98 -13.34 13.61 -8.25
C ILE A 98 -13.55 14.47 -9.51
N THR A 99 -13.58 13.85 -10.69
CA THR A 99 -13.63 14.56 -11.99
C THR A 99 -15.03 14.86 -12.50
N SER A 100 -16.07 14.30 -11.89
CA SER A 100 -17.47 14.52 -12.27
C SER A 100 -18.04 15.86 -11.75
N ASP A 101 -17.21 16.91 -11.73
CA ASP A 101 -17.58 18.30 -11.46
C ASP A 101 -17.62 19.13 -12.75
#